data_AF-A0A1V5BNT3-F1
#
_entry.id   AF-A0A1V5BNT3-F1
#
_cell.length_a   1.000
_cell.length_b   1.000
_cell.length_c   1.000
_cell.angle_alpha   90.00
_cell.angle_beta   90.00
_cell.angle_gamma   90.00
#
_symmetry.space_group_name_H-M   'P 1'
#
loop_
_entity.id
_entity.type
_entity.pdbx_description
1 polymer ?
#
loop_
_entity_poly.entity_id
_entity_poly.type
_entity_poly.pdbx_seq_one_letter_code
_entity_poly.pdbx_strand_id
1 'polypeptide(L)'
;MQKIDTIIALAGHKKEDLAVCLGCKVCASVCTVNDLGMDANPQDLLIRLFLGQDFHKDHPLVRLCTGCYRCTDACPWKIRIPEITRALKEHLHVENAFEKAFKQSVSLWGRVYEPYVVLMAAPVLLKGGYLKHLPRWMEYAGFHLPHKVKRGKV
;
A
#
# COMPACT_ATOMS: atom_id res chain seq x y z
N MET A 1 -3.27 -10.95 23.38
CA MET A 1 -1.95 -11.54 23.02
C MET A 1 -2.02 -12.46 21.80
N GLN A 2 -2.89 -13.49 21.75
CA GLN A 2 -2.99 -14.43 20.61
C GLN A 2 -3.15 -13.77 19.22
N LYS A 3 -3.89 -12.67 19.11
CA LYS A 3 -4.13 -11.99 17.81
C LYS A 3 -2.86 -11.43 17.16
N ILE A 4 -1.92 -10.93 17.96
CA ILE A 4 -0.69 -10.28 17.48
C ILE A 4 0.24 -11.34 16.89
N ASP A 5 0.38 -12.45 17.60
CA ASP A 5 1.20 -13.58 17.17
C ASP A 5 0.70 -14.12 15.82
N THR A 6 -0.62 -14.14 15.60
CA THR A 6 -1.21 -14.47 14.29
C THR A 6 -0.81 -13.48 13.20
N ILE A 7 -0.89 -12.16 13.45
CA ILE A 7 -0.52 -11.14 12.45
C ILE A 7 0.97 -11.22 12.10
N ILE A 8 1.82 -11.37 13.12
CA ILE A 8 3.27 -11.46 12.95
C ILE A 8 3.63 -12.76 12.21
N ALA A 9 2.96 -13.87 12.52
CA ALA A 9 3.13 -15.14 11.82
C ALA A 9 2.68 -15.06 10.35
N LEU A 10 1.55 -14.41 10.06
CA LEU A 10 1.08 -14.14 8.69
C LEU A 10 2.07 -13.29 7.89
N ALA A 11 2.77 -12.37 8.56
CA ALA A 11 3.83 -11.57 7.94
C ALA A 11 5.14 -12.36 7.72
N GLY A 12 5.24 -13.61 8.22
CA GLY A 12 6.46 -14.42 8.14
C GLY A 12 7.56 -13.93 9.07
N HIS A 13 7.18 -13.40 10.23
CA HIS A 13 8.08 -12.85 11.24
C HIS A 13 7.93 -13.57 12.59
N LYS A 14 8.91 -13.38 13.46
CA LYS A 14 8.82 -13.66 14.90
C LYS A 14 8.71 -12.36 15.68
N LYS A 15 8.22 -12.45 16.92
CA LYS A 15 8.16 -11.29 17.82
C LYS A 15 9.55 -10.70 18.11
N GLU A 16 10.57 -11.55 18.15
CA GLU A 16 11.98 -11.18 18.30
C GLU A 16 12.46 -10.25 17.17
N ASP A 17 12.02 -10.50 15.93
CA ASP A 17 12.40 -9.70 14.75
C ASP A 17 11.88 -8.26 14.83
N LEU A 18 10.84 -8.03 15.63
CA LEU A 18 10.22 -6.72 15.84
C LEU A 18 10.82 -5.99 17.04
N ALA A 19 11.32 -6.76 18.02
CA ALA A 19 11.93 -6.23 19.25
C ALA A 19 13.23 -5.46 18.98
N VAL A 20 13.85 -5.62 17.80
CA VAL A 20 15.04 -4.85 17.38
C VAL A 20 14.71 -3.39 17.02
N CYS A 21 13.43 -3.03 16.91
CA CYS A 21 13.02 -1.67 16.61
C CYS A 21 13.35 -0.71 17.76
N LEU A 22 14.27 0.23 17.51
CA LEU A 22 14.65 1.28 18.46
C LEU A 22 13.73 2.51 18.43
N GLY A 23 12.71 2.54 17.58
CA GLY A 23 11.79 3.67 17.48
C GLY A 23 12.38 4.94 16.84
N CYS A 24 13.43 4.84 16.02
CA CYS A 24 14.14 5.98 15.41
C CYS A 24 13.36 6.78 14.35
N LYS A 25 12.16 6.33 13.95
CA LYS A 25 11.25 7.01 12.98
C LYS A 25 11.78 7.24 11.56
N VAL A 26 12.91 6.67 11.16
CA VAL A 26 13.42 6.76 9.77
C VAL A 26 12.41 6.22 8.74
N CYS A 27 11.65 5.18 9.08
CA CYS A 27 10.60 4.68 8.19
C CYS A 27 9.47 5.69 7.96
N ALA A 28 9.22 6.59 8.92
CA ALA A 28 8.18 7.61 8.81
C ALA A 28 8.58 8.75 7.87
N SER A 29 9.86 9.13 7.85
CA SER A 29 10.36 10.19 6.96
C SER A 29 10.40 9.78 5.49
N VAL A 30 10.53 8.48 5.20
CA VAL A 30 10.57 7.96 3.81
C VAL A 30 9.22 7.47 3.30
N CYS A 31 8.18 7.48 4.15
CA CYS A 31 6.87 6.97 3.78
C CYS A 31 6.08 8.01 2.98
N THR A 32 5.75 7.70 1.73
CA THR A 32 4.97 8.58 0.86
C THR A 32 3.53 8.79 1.36
N VAL A 33 2.95 7.82 2.08
CA VAL A 33 1.60 7.96 2.66
C VAL A 33 1.64 8.90 3.87
N ASN A 34 2.71 8.84 4.67
CA ASN A 34 2.90 9.75 5.80
C ASN A 34 3.14 11.18 5.32
N ASP A 35 3.87 11.36 4.22
CA ASP A 35 4.13 12.66 3.59
C ASP A 35 2.85 13.37 3.10
N LEU A 36 1.80 12.61 2.79
CA LEU A 36 0.47 13.16 2.45
C LEU A 36 -0.29 13.73 3.66
N GLY A 37 0.31 13.76 4.85
CA GLY A 37 -0.27 14.37 6.06
C GLY A 37 -1.39 13.54 6.70
N MET A 38 -1.51 12.26 6.36
CA MET A 38 -2.64 11.42 6.75
C MET A 38 -2.50 10.72 8.12
N ASP A 39 -1.64 11.17 9.04
CA ASP A 39 -1.30 10.45 10.28
C ASP A 39 -0.94 8.97 10.02
N ALA A 40 -0.12 8.73 9.00
CA ALA A 40 0.20 7.41 8.47
C ALA A 40 1.61 6.97 8.92
N ASN A 41 1.96 7.18 10.18
CA ASN A 41 3.31 6.90 10.67
C ASN A 41 3.57 5.37 10.80
N PRO A 42 4.47 4.78 9.98
CA PRO A 42 4.77 3.35 10.02
C PRO A 42 5.50 2.91 11.29
N GLN A 43 6.25 3.80 11.95
CA GLN A 43 6.90 3.49 13.22
C GLN A 43 5.88 3.40 14.35
N ASP A 44 4.91 4.31 14.37
CA ASP A 44 3.83 4.31 15.35
C ASP A 44 2.96 3.06 15.18
N LEU A 45 2.57 2.72 13.94
CA LEU A 45 1.92 1.45 13.61
C LEU A 45 2.68 0.25 14.21
N LEU A 46 4.00 0.19 14.00
CA LEU A 46 4.82 -0.93 14.48
C LEU A 46 4.82 -1.04 16.00
N ILE A 47 4.99 0.08 16.71
CA ILE A 47 5.00 0.10 18.17
C ILE A 47 3.63 -0.25 18.74
N ARG A 48 2.56 0.34 18.21
CA ARG A 48 1.18 0.05 18.66
C ARG A 48 0.85 -1.42 18.46
N LEU A 49 1.28 -2.03 17.35
CA LEU A 49 1.13 -3.47 17.11
C LEU A 49 1.93 -4.30 18.12
N PHE A 50 3.17 -3.92 18.42
CA PHE A 50 4.00 -4.61 19.39
C PHE A 50 3.43 -4.54 20.83
N LEU A 51 2.84 -3.39 21.19
CA LEU A 51 2.13 -3.18 22.45
C LEU A 51 0.77 -3.90 22.50
N GLY A 52 0.32 -4.47 21.38
CA GLY A 52 -0.93 -5.20 21.30
C GLY A 52 -2.18 -4.35 21.27
N GLN A 53 -2.06 -3.12 20.77
CA GLN A 53 -3.21 -2.26 20.53
C GLN A 53 -4.00 -2.74 19.31
N ASP A 54 -5.32 -2.57 19.37
CA ASP A 54 -6.20 -2.87 18.25
C ASP A 54 -6.12 -1.77 17.18
N PHE A 55 -6.22 -2.20 15.92
CA PHE A 55 -6.26 -1.30 14.76
C PHE A 55 -7.64 -1.27 14.13
N HIS A 56 -8.02 -0.11 13.61
CA HIS A 56 -9.23 0.05 12.83
C HIS A 56 -8.97 -0.10 11.33
N LYS A 57 -10.00 -0.48 10.57
CA LYS A 57 -9.95 -0.63 9.11
C LYS A 57 -9.61 0.68 8.40
N ASP A 58 -9.96 1.82 8.99
CA ASP A 58 -9.66 3.14 8.43
C ASP A 58 -8.26 3.65 8.70
N HIS A 59 -7.40 2.87 9.37
CA HIS A 59 -6.02 3.28 9.55
C HIS A 59 -5.37 3.57 8.17
N PRO A 60 -4.76 4.75 7.97
CA PRO A 60 -4.26 5.20 6.68
C PRO A 60 -3.32 4.19 6.01
N LEU A 61 -2.38 3.62 6.78
CA LEU A 61 -1.47 2.60 6.27
C LEU A 61 -2.18 1.30 5.88
N VAL A 62 -3.25 0.90 6.57
CA VAL A 62 -4.01 -0.30 6.21
C VAL A 62 -4.71 -0.12 4.86
N ARG A 63 -5.18 1.10 4.57
CA ARG A 63 -5.91 1.42 3.32
C ARG A 63 -5.01 1.79 2.15
N LEU A 64 -3.91 2.51 2.42
CA LEU A 64 -3.15 3.23 1.40
C LEU A 64 -1.68 2.81 1.29
N CYS A 65 -1.18 1.93 2.17
CA CYS A 65 0.17 1.41 2.01
C CYS A 65 0.31 0.75 0.64
N THR A 66 1.27 1.24 -0.15
CA THR A 66 1.53 0.76 -1.51
C THR A 66 2.46 -0.45 -1.54
N GLY A 67 3.00 -0.84 -0.38
CA GLY A 67 4.01 -1.90 -0.31
C GLY A 67 5.28 -1.56 -1.09
N CYS A 68 5.69 -0.29 -1.11
CA CYS A 68 6.85 0.18 -1.89
C CYS A 68 8.23 -0.11 -1.27
N TYR A 69 8.30 -0.74 -0.09
CA TYR A 69 9.53 -1.15 0.61
C TYR A 69 10.54 -0.07 1.01
N ARG A 70 10.31 1.21 0.71
CA ARG A 70 11.19 2.33 1.12
C ARG A 70 11.51 2.33 2.62
N CYS A 71 10.51 2.04 3.45
CA CYS A 71 10.67 1.98 4.90
C CYS A 71 11.60 0.84 5.34
N THR A 72 11.59 -0.30 4.65
CA THR A 72 12.49 -1.42 4.88
C THR A 72 13.90 -1.09 4.45
N ASP A 73 14.05 -0.45 3.29
CA ASP A 73 15.38 -0.08 2.78
C ASP A 73 16.09 0.93 3.67
N ALA A 74 15.35 1.92 4.17
CA ALA A 74 15.88 2.95 5.07
C ALA A 74 16.08 2.45 6.51
N CYS A 75 15.46 1.33 6.90
CA CYS A 75 15.58 0.80 8.25
C CYS A 75 17.00 0.22 8.47
N PRO A 76 17.73 0.65 9.52
CA PRO A 76 19.04 0.07 9.86
C PRO A 76 18.95 -1.43 10.14
N TRP A 77 17.81 -1.89 10.65
CA TRP A 77 17.53 -3.28 11.00
C TRP A 77 16.74 -4.05 9.92
N LYS A 78 16.50 -3.43 8.76
CA LYS A 78 15.76 -4.02 7.62
C LYS A 78 14.40 -4.63 8.01
N ILE A 79 13.67 -3.96 8.91
CA ILE A 79 12.32 -4.39 9.30
C ILE A 79 11.37 -4.29 8.11
N ARG A 80 10.69 -5.39 7.84
CA ARG A 80 9.74 -5.59 6.73
C ARG A 80 8.33 -5.12 7.11
N ILE A 81 8.20 -3.81 7.32
CA ILE A 81 6.94 -3.13 7.67
C ILE A 81 5.82 -3.33 6.63
N PRO A 82 6.09 -3.36 5.31
CA PRO A 82 5.07 -3.63 4.29
C PRO A 82 4.35 -4.96 4.50
N GLU A 83 5.07 -6.04 4.84
CA GLU A 83 4.52 -7.37 5.08
C GLU A 83 3.64 -7.39 6.31
N ILE A 84 4.07 -6.70 7.37
CA ILE A 84 3.28 -6.53 8.60
C ILE A 84 1.99 -5.77 8.30
N THR A 85 2.08 -4.71 7.50
CA THR A 85 0.91 -3.91 7.09
C THR A 85 -0.05 -4.74 6.23
N ARG A 86 0.47 -5.59 5.33
CA ARG A 86 -0.32 -6.51 4.52
C ARG A 86 -1.00 -7.59 5.37
N ALA A 87 -0.28 -8.17 6.33
CA ALA A 87 -0.85 -9.13 7.27
C ALA A 87 -1.94 -8.50 8.14
N LEU A 88 -1.74 -7.25 8.58
CA LEU A 88 -2.74 -6.49 9.32
C LEU A 88 -3.98 -6.21 8.46
N LYS A 89 -3.79 -5.85 7.17
CA LYS A 89 -4.89 -5.65 6.21
C LYS A 89 -5.73 -6.92 6.05
N GLU A 90 -5.07 -8.08 5.93
CA GLU A 90 -5.75 -9.39 5.84
C GLU A 90 -6.49 -9.73 7.14
N HIS A 91 -5.86 -9.53 8.31
CA HIS A 91 -6.47 -9.78 9.61
C HIS A 91 -7.72 -8.92 9.85
N LEU A 92 -7.71 -7.68 9.36
CA LEU A 92 -8.85 -6.77 9.44
C LEU A 92 -9.90 -7.01 8.35
N HIS A 93 -9.69 -7.98 7.45
CA HIS A 93 -10.55 -8.26 6.30
C HIS A 93 -10.86 -6.99 5.52
N VAL A 94 -9.83 -6.19 5.25
CA VAL A 94 -9.92 -5.00 4.42
C VAL A 94 -9.62 -5.42 2.99
N GLU A 95 -10.63 -5.41 2.13
CA GLU A 95 -10.50 -5.76 0.73
C GLU A 95 -10.85 -4.57 -0.15
N ASN A 96 -10.04 -4.36 -1.18
CA ASN A 96 -10.34 -3.39 -2.22
C ASN A 96 -11.32 -4.03 -3.23
N ALA A 97 -12.06 -3.20 -3.97
CA ALA A 97 -13.02 -3.67 -4.97
C ALA A 97 -12.39 -4.60 -6.01
N PHE A 98 -11.14 -4.30 -6.40
CA PHE A 98 -10.36 -5.17 -7.29
C PHE A 98 -10.04 -6.53 -6.66
N GLU A 99 -9.57 -6.56 -5.40
CA GLU A 99 -9.25 -7.81 -4.70
C GLU A 99 -10.50 -8.70 -4.58
N LYS A 100 -11.64 -8.11 -4.26
CA LYS A 100 -12.92 -8.82 -4.19
C LYS A 100 -13.33 -9.40 -5.54
N ALA A 101 -13.26 -8.61 -6.61
CA ALA A 101 -13.56 -9.06 -7.97
C ALA A 101 -12.61 -10.17 -8.43
N PHE A 102 -11.32 -10.04 -8.13
CA PHE A 102 -10.29 -11.02 -8.43
C PHE A 102 -10.55 -12.35 -7.71
N LYS A 103 -10.72 -12.32 -6.37
CA LYS A 103 -11.00 -13.52 -5.56
C LYS A 103 -12.29 -14.22 -6.01
N GLN A 104 -13.34 -13.45 -6.32
CA GLN A 104 -14.58 -14.00 -6.87
C GLN A 104 -14.37 -14.69 -8.21
N SER A 105 -13.60 -14.09 -9.12
CA SER A 105 -13.28 -14.69 -10.42
C SER A 105 -12.57 -16.04 -10.26
N VAL A 106 -11.56 -16.10 -9.42
CA VAL A 106 -10.81 -17.34 -9.14
C VAL A 106 -11.73 -18.39 -8.49
N SER A 107 -12.57 -18.00 -7.55
CA SER A 107 -13.51 -18.91 -6.87
C SER A 107 -14.54 -19.53 -7.83
N LEU A 108 -15.02 -18.75 -8.83
CA LEU A 108 -16.03 -19.21 -9.78
C LEU A 108 -15.46 -20.08 -10.90
N TRP A 109 -14.31 -19.72 -11.47
CA TRP A 109 -13.77 -20.38 -12.68
C TRP A 109 -12.49 -21.19 -12.43
N GLY A 110 -11.92 -21.16 -11.22
CA GLY A 110 -10.59 -21.73 -10.93
C GLY A 110 -9.44 -20.97 -11.59
N ARG A 111 -9.72 -19.88 -12.31
CA ARG A 111 -8.76 -19.01 -12.99
C ARG A 111 -9.29 -17.59 -13.06
N VAL A 112 -8.40 -16.64 -13.32
CA VAL A 112 -8.78 -15.24 -13.53
C VAL A 112 -9.46 -15.09 -14.89
N TYR A 113 -10.67 -14.56 -14.89
CA TYR A 113 -11.40 -14.16 -16.08
C TYR A 113 -11.47 -12.63 -16.13
N GLU A 114 -10.58 -12.04 -16.92
CA GLU A 114 -10.37 -10.59 -16.98
C GLU A 114 -11.66 -9.79 -17.27
N PRO A 115 -12.53 -10.20 -18.22
CA PRO A 115 -13.77 -9.45 -18.48
C PRO A 115 -14.65 -9.35 -17.25
N TYR A 116 -14.72 -10.40 -16.42
CA TYR A 116 -15.49 -10.36 -15.19
C TYR A 116 -14.87 -9.42 -14.15
N VAL A 117 -13.55 -9.48 -13.96
CA VAL A 117 -12.86 -8.59 -13.01
C VAL A 117 -13.07 -7.13 -13.40
N VAL A 118 -12.94 -6.82 -14.71
CA VAL A 118 -13.19 -5.48 -15.24
C VAL A 118 -14.63 -5.06 -15.02
N LEU A 119 -15.63 -5.89 -15.35
CA LEU A 119 -17.04 -5.57 -15.16
C LEU A 119 -17.40 -5.33 -13.68
N MET A 120 -16.84 -6.13 -12.77
CA MET A 120 -17.10 -6.00 -11.34
C MET A 120 -16.37 -4.79 -10.71
N ALA A 121 -15.18 -4.46 -11.21
CA ALA A 121 -14.43 -3.27 -10.77
C ALA A 121 -14.88 -1.97 -11.45
N ALA A 122 -15.56 -2.06 -12.61
CA ALA A 122 -15.97 -0.92 -13.42
C ALA A 122 -16.76 0.14 -12.63
N PRO A 123 -17.75 -0.17 -11.78
CA PRO A 123 -18.49 0.86 -11.05
C PRO A 123 -17.58 1.70 -10.13
N VAL A 124 -16.55 1.08 -9.54
CA VAL A 124 -15.60 1.75 -8.66
C VAL A 124 -14.57 2.54 -9.47
N LEU A 125 -14.11 2.02 -10.61
CA LEU A 125 -13.23 2.75 -11.52
C LEU A 125 -13.92 3.99 -12.13
N LEU A 126 -15.19 3.84 -12.52
CA LEU A 126 -16.01 4.91 -13.08
C LEU A 126 -16.30 6.00 -12.03
N LYS A 127 -16.63 5.62 -10.79
CA LYS A 127 -16.92 6.56 -9.69
C LYS A 127 -15.67 7.14 -9.01
N GLY A 128 -14.57 6.40 -8.98
CA GLY A 128 -13.35 6.69 -8.22
C GLY A 128 -12.42 7.76 -8.81
N GLY A 129 -12.81 8.38 -9.92
CA GLY A 129 -12.14 9.57 -10.44
C GLY A 129 -11.23 9.37 -11.65
N TYR A 130 -10.99 8.14 -12.12
CA TYR A 130 -10.24 7.95 -13.38
C TYR A 130 -10.94 8.60 -14.57
N LEU A 131 -12.28 8.49 -14.68
CA LEU A 131 -13.02 9.25 -15.70
C LEU A 131 -13.08 10.76 -15.41
N LYS A 132 -13.12 11.15 -14.14
CA LYS A 132 -13.10 12.58 -13.75
C LYS A 132 -11.78 13.25 -14.17
N HIS A 133 -10.68 12.52 -14.20
CA HIS A 133 -9.36 13.00 -14.60
C HIS A 133 -8.99 12.67 -16.05
N LEU A 134 -9.88 11.98 -16.79
CA LEU A 134 -9.70 11.67 -18.21
C LEU A 134 -9.39 12.89 -19.09
N PRO A 135 -10.10 14.05 -18.98
CA PRO A 135 -9.76 15.22 -19.78
C PRO A 135 -8.35 15.73 -19.50
N ARG A 136 -7.91 15.71 -18.23
CA ARG A 136 -6.55 16.10 -17.83
C ARG A 136 -5.49 15.13 -18.35
N TRP A 137 -5.81 13.85 -18.48
CA TRP A 137 -4.94 12.85 -19.12
C TRP A 137 -4.84 13.06 -20.63
N MET A 138 -5.93 13.46 -21.30
CA MET A 138 -5.89 13.78 -22.73
C MET A 138 -5.00 15.01 -23.02
N GLU A 139 -4.89 15.96 -22.09
CA GLU A 139 -3.92 17.06 -22.19
C GLU A 139 -2.47 16.56 -22.22
N TYR A 140 -2.14 15.51 -21.44
CA TYR A 140 -0.81 14.88 -21.43
C TYR A 140 -0.58 13.88 -22.59
N ALA A 141 -1.65 13.46 -23.28
CA ALA A 141 -1.55 12.61 -24.47
C ALA A 141 -1.04 13.38 -25.70
N GLY A 142 -0.87 14.70 -25.59
CA GLY A 142 -0.14 15.50 -26.56
C GLY A 142 1.32 15.06 -26.64
N PHE A 143 1.77 14.71 -27.84
CA PHE A 143 3.17 14.35 -28.10
C PHE A 143 4.06 15.59 -27.87
N HIS A 144 4.55 15.78 -26.65
CA HIS A 144 5.53 16.81 -26.35
C HIS A 144 6.86 16.42 -26.98
N LEU A 145 7.15 16.97 -28.16
CA LEU A 145 8.48 16.88 -28.77
C LEU A 145 9.51 17.44 -27.76
N PRO A 146 10.63 16.73 -27.52
CA PRO A 146 11.66 17.23 -26.62
C PRO A 146 12.09 18.63 -27.06
N HIS A 147 12.18 19.55 -26.11
CA HIS A 147 12.58 20.93 -26.39
C HIS A 147 13.98 20.89 -27.02
N LYS A 148 14.14 21.42 -28.25
CA LYS A 148 15.45 21.48 -28.89
C LYS A 148 16.39 22.27 -27.97
N VAL A 149 17.35 21.60 -27.34
CA VAL A 149 18.49 22.25 -26.72
C VAL A 149 19.17 23.03 -27.85
N LYS A 150 19.12 24.36 -27.80
CA LYS A 150 19.88 25.21 -28.73
C LYS A 150 21.33 24.79 -28.57
N ARG A 151 21.87 24.03 -29.54
CA ARG A 151 23.32 23.85 -29.66
C ARG A 151 23.90 25.25 -29.78
N GLY A 152 24.68 25.66 -28.78
CA GLY A 152 25.44 26.90 -28.86
C GLY A 152 26.25 26.89 -30.16
N LYS A 153 26.25 28.03 -30.86
CA LYS A 153 27.14 28.25 -31.99
C LYS A 153 28.57 28.13 -31.45
N VAL A 154 29.27 27.07 -31.85
CA VAL A 154 30.74 27.04 -31.89
C VAL A 154 31.15 27.69 -33.19
#